data_AF-A0A8S3ELJ8-F1
#
_entry.id   AF-A0A8S3ELJ8-F1
#
_cell.length_a   1.000
_cell.length_b   1.000
_cell.length_c   1.000
_cell.angle_alpha   90.00
_cell.angle_beta   90.00
_cell.angle_gamma   90.00
#
_symmetry.space_group_name_H-M   'P 1'
#
loop_
_entity.id
_entity.type
_entity.pdbx_description
1 polymer ?
#
loop_
_entity_poly.entity_id
_entity_poly.type
_entity_poly.pdbx_seq_one_letter_code
_entity_poly.pdbx_strand_id
1 'polypeptide(L)'
;GSLNEDWLAVSVPFNFYTTSDMLQSILEKPLEKKAGRNYGPPGSKKIIYFIDDMNMPEVDQYYTCQPHTLLRQHLDYKHWYDRQKLTLKEIHNCQYVSAMNPTAGSFTIDTRLQRHFAVFAVSFPGIEALETIYVGILSQHLAEGFPQTVQKYTSSLVRGALELHRRITVSFLPTAIKFHYIFNLRDLSNIFQAILFAKPDAIKTHHDLIRLYLHESERVYCDKLVDRTDIDMFTKLQREVAKKSFDEIDEDNAFKKPNLYCHFALGVGDPKYMPIDNWTHLQKLLNDALDAYNELNAQMNLVLFEDAMTHICRINRILEAPRGNALLIGVGGSGKQSLARLAASISSLEVFQITLRKGYNINDLKTDLG
;
A
#
# COMPACT_ATOMS: atom_id res chain seq x y z
N GLY A 1 13.86 -11.95 -7.63
CA GLY A 1 15.13 -12.70 -7.51
C GLY A 1 15.66 -12.51 -6.11
N SER A 2 16.01 -13.59 -5.42
CA SER A 2 16.70 -13.50 -4.12
C SER A 2 18.17 -13.15 -4.35
N LEU A 3 18.74 -12.33 -3.46
CA LEU A 3 20.18 -12.12 -3.40
C LEU A 3 20.88 -13.45 -3.06
N ASN A 4 22.10 -13.65 -3.53
CA ASN A 4 22.91 -14.81 -3.17
C ASN A 4 23.10 -14.86 -1.64
N GLU A 5 23.26 -16.05 -1.03
CA GLU A 5 23.28 -16.25 0.43
C GLU A 5 24.39 -15.48 1.17
N ASP A 6 25.42 -15.07 0.41
CA ASP A 6 26.54 -14.24 0.85
C ASP A 6 26.18 -12.78 1.12
N TRP A 7 25.03 -12.32 0.63
CA TRP A 7 24.60 -10.92 0.73
C TRP A 7 23.38 -10.78 1.65
N LEU A 8 23.46 -9.80 2.54
CA LEU A 8 22.36 -9.34 3.38
C LEU A 8 21.89 -7.98 2.85
N ALA A 9 20.60 -7.80 2.62
CA ALA A 9 20.03 -6.50 2.33
C ALA A 9 19.26 -5.97 3.54
N VAL A 10 19.54 -4.74 3.94
CA VAL A 10 18.83 -4.06 5.03
C VAL A 10 18.22 -2.78 4.47
N SER A 11 16.89 -2.72 4.46
CA SER A 11 16.16 -1.51 4.09
C SER A 11 16.18 -0.51 5.23
N VAL A 12 16.59 0.71 4.93
CA VAL A 12 16.72 1.85 5.85
C VAL A 12 15.86 2.99 5.29
N PRO A 13 14.57 3.04 5.62
CA PRO A 13 13.70 4.10 5.14
C PRO A 13 14.03 5.41 5.87
N PHE A 14 14.28 6.47 5.10
CA PHE A 14 14.40 7.81 5.66
C PHE A 14 13.03 8.47 5.79
N ASN A 15 12.92 9.32 6.78
CA ASN A 15 11.78 10.21 6.97
C ASN A 15 12.29 11.59 7.41
N PHE A 16 11.37 12.55 7.48
CA PHE A 16 11.67 13.94 7.85
C PHE A 16 12.47 14.06 9.16
N TYR A 17 12.15 13.24 10.17
CA TYR A 17 12.75 13.29 11.50
C TYR A 17 13.96 12.35 11.67
N THR A 18 14.46 11.74 10.60
CA THR A 18 15.59 10.81 10.70
C THR A 18 16.85 11.60 11.06
N THR A 19 17.38 11.36 12.25
CA THR A 19 18.63 12.00 12.73
C THR A 19 19.85 11.12 12.48
N SER A 20 21.04 11.70 12.61
CA SER A 20 22.29 10.92 12.52
C SER A 20 22.38 9.84 13.60
N ASP A 21 21.85 10.07 14.80
CA ASP A 21 21.86 9.10 15.91
C ASP A 21 20.94 7.89 15.64
N MET A 22 19.73 8.16 15.13
CA MET A 22 18.79 7.12 14.70
C MET A 22 19.38 6.29 13.56
N LEU A 23 19.96 6.95 12.56
CA LEU A 23 20.60 6.27 11.44
C LEU A 23 21.74 5.37 11.92
N GLN A 24 22.62 5.88 12.78
CA GLN A 24 23.74 5.10 13.32
C GLN A 24 23.22 3.84 14.04
N SER A 25 22.20 3.99 14.88
CA SER A 25 21.59 2.87 15.61
C SER A 25 21.02 1.80 14.67
N ILE A 26 20.38 2.22 13.56
CA ILE A 26 19.84 1.30 12.55
C ILE A 26 20.97 0.59 11.80
N LEU A 27 22.01 1.32 11.38
CA LEU A 27 23.14 0.74 10.65
C LEU A 27 23.95 -0.23 11.52
N GLU A 28 24.10 0.06 12.81
CA GLU A 28 24.83 -0.81 13.75
C GLU A 28 24.08 -2.09 14.12
N LYS A 29 22.73 -2.09 14.07
CA LYS A 29 21.91 -3.25 14.48
C LYS A 29 22.30 -4.59 13.83
N PRO A 30 22.54 -4.68 12.51
CA PRO A 30 22.98 -5.92 11.86
C PRO A 30 24.49 -6.19 11.98
N LEU A 31 25.29 -5.32 12.62
CA LEU A 31 26.75 -5.46 12.67
C LEU A 31 27.19 -6.19 13.93
N GLU A 32 28.20 -7.05 13.78
CA GLU A 32 28.87 -7.73 14.87
C GLU A 32 30.28 -7.17 15.05
N LYS A 33 30.72 -7.16 16.31
CA LYS A 33 32.12 -6.90 16.62
C LYS A 33 32.95 -8.11 16.20
N LYS A 34 33.91 -7.91 15.31
CA LYS A 34 34.83 -8.97 14.84
C LYS A 34 36.06 -9.07 15.72
N ALA A 35 36.90 -8.04 15.70
CA ALA A 35 38.12 -7.97 16.49
C ALA A 35 38.49 -6.52 16.77
N GLY A 36 38.97 -6.20 17.98
CA GLY A 36 39.42 -4.85 18.32
C GLY A 36 38.33 -3.79 18.11
N ARG A 37 38.54 -2.92 17.11
CA ARG A 37 37.62 -1.84 16.70
C ARG A 37 36.82 -2.19 15.43
N ASN A 38 36.98 -3.40 14.90
CA ASN A 38 36.40 -3.80 13.62
C ASN A 38 35.01 -4.39 13.82
N TYR A 39 34.07 -3.87 13.04
CA TYR A 39 32.69 -4.30 12.97
C TYR A 39 32.35 -4.65 11.52
N GLY A 40 31.47 -5.63 11.37
CA GLY A 40 31.00 -6.07 10.06
C GLY A 40 29.80 -6.99 10.20
N PRO A 41 29.14 -7.33 9.09
CA PRO A 41 28.01 -8.25 9.09
C PRO A 41 28.37 -9.64 9.63
N PRO A 42 27.39 -10.46 10.03
CA PRO A 42 27.62 -11.79 10.58
C PRO A 42 28.40 -12.72 9.65
N GLY A 43 29.32 -13.49 10.23
CA GLY A 43 30.20 -14.39 9.48
C GLY A 43 31.08 -13.66 8.45
N SER A 44 31.12 -14.19 7.23
CA SER A 44 31.84 -13.66 6.06
C SER A 44 30.93 -12.95 5.04
N LYS A 45 29.69 -12.65 5.42
CA LYS A 45 28.71 -12.04 4.53
C LYS A 45 29.08 -10.60 4.18
N LYS A 46 28.40 -10.04 3.17
CA LYS A 46 28.42 -8.61 2.86
C LYS A 46 27.03 -8.03 3.05
N ILE A 47 26.94 -6.79 3.51
CA ILE A 47 25.65 -6.12 3.71
C ILE A 47 25.48 -4.98 2.70
N ILE A 48 24.27 -4.89 2.14
CA ILE A 48 23.81 -3.77 1.33
C ILE A 48 22.77 -3.03 2.17
N TYR A 49 23.08 -1.80 2.55
CA TYR A 49 22.10 -0.88 3.10
C TYR A 49 21.36 -0.23 1.94
N PHE A 50 20.08 -0.55 1.81
CA PHE A 50 19.19 0.09 0.86
C PHE A 50 18.52 1.29 1.56
N ILE A 51 18.99 2.50 1.26
CA ILE A 51 18.43 3.74 1.80
C ILE A 51 17.27 4.18 0.92
N ASP A 52 16.06 4.12 1.45
CA ASP A 52 14.87 4.62 0.77
C ASP A 52 14.67 6.11 1.11
N ASP A 53 14.16 6.88 0.16
CA ASP A 53 13.85 8.31 0.32
C ASP A 53 15.02 9.17 0.83
N MET A 54 16.19 9.06 0.19
CA MET A 54 17.42 9.76 0.59
C MET A 54 17.28 11.29 0.75
N ASN A 55 16.31 11.90 0.07
CA ASN A 55 16.01 13.34 0.08
C ASN A 55 14.89 13.77 1.04
N MET A 56 14.39 12.87 1.89
CA MET A 56 13.33 13.18 2.86
C MET A 56 13.79 13.81 4.20
N PRO A 57 14.98 13.53 4.75
CA PRO A 57 15.36 14.11 6.04
C PRO A 57 15.39 15.63 6.05
N GLU A 58 15.06 16.21 7.21
CA GLU A 58 15.07 17.65 7.42
C GLU A 58 16.46 18.25 7.18
N VAL A 59 16.44 19.43 6.55
CA VAL A 59 17.61 20.25 6.29
C VAL A 59 17.62 21.38 7.32
N ASP A 60 18.75 21.57 8.01
CA ASP A 60 18.86 22.62 9.02
C ASP A 60 18.97 24.03 8.41
N GLN A 61 19.02 25.05 9.28
CA GLN A 61 19.14 26.47 8.88
C GLN A 61 20.40 26.78 8.05
N TYR A 62 21.40 25.89 8.09
CA TYR A 62 22.67 26.02 7.39
C TYR A 62 22.74 25.12 6.15
N TYR A 63 21.61 24.58 5.71
CA TYR A 63 21.50 23.69 4.56
C TYR A 63 22.27 22.37 4.71
N THR A 64 22.39 21.86 5.94
CA THR A 64 23.02 20.57 6.22
C THR A 64 21.99 19.51 6.62
N CYS A 65 22.29 18.25 6.26
CA CYS A 65 21.44 17.10 6.54
C CYS A 65 22.23 16.09 7.39
N GLN A 66 21.78 15.84 8.63
CA GLN A 66 22.54 15.03 9.59
C GLN A 66 22.75 13.57 9.15
N PRO A 67 21.74 12.86 8.60
CA PRO A 67 21.96 11.54 8.03
C PRO A 67 23.00 11.52 6.90
N HIS A 68 23.01 12.53 6.04
CA HIS A 68 23.95 12.62 4.93
C HIS A 68 25.39 12.74 5.42
N THR A 69 25.64 13.54 6.47
CA THR A 69 26.99 13.72 7.00
C THR A 69 27.54 12.43 7.63
N LEU A 70 26.70 11.65 8.32
CA LEU A 70 27.10 10.35 8.87
C LEU A 70 27.41 9.34 7.75
N LEU A 71 26.59 9.27 6.71
CA LEU A 71 26.87 8.40 5.56
C LEU A 71 28.17 8.78 4.88
N ARG A 72 28.38 10.09 4.67
CA ARG A 72 29.62 10.61 4.08
C ARG A 72 30.83 10.22 4.93
N GLN A 73 30.74 10.40 6.25
CA GLN A 73 31.80 10.01 7.19
C GLN A 73 32.19 8.54 7.01
N HIS A 74 31.21 7.64 6.95
CA HIS A 74 31.50 6.23 6.73
C HIS A 74 32.11 5.96 5.35
N LEU A 75 31.56 6.56 4.28
CA LEU A 75 32.04 6.33 2.92
C LEU A 75 33.49 6.82 2.73
N ASP A 76 33.82 7.98 3.30
CA ASP A 76 35.15 8.60 3.26
C ASP A 76 36.16 7.84 4.12
N TYR A 77 35.81 7.54 5.38
CA TYR A 77 36.79 7.09 6.37
C TYR A 77 36.68 5.61 6.78
N LYS A 78 35.65 4.91 6.31
CA LYS A 78 35.34 3.51 6.68
C LYS A 78 35.12 3.29 8.17
N HIS A 79 34.74 4.33 8.91
CA HIS A 79 34.46 4.26 10.32
C HIS A 79 33.47 5.33 10.76
N TRP A 80 32.92 5.16 11.96
CA TRP A 80 32.25 6.22 12.71
C TRP A 80 32.60 6.11 14.19
N TYR A 81 32.25 7.13 14.97
CA TYR A 81 32.53 7.16 16.40
C TYR A 81 31.38 6.56 17.21
N ASP A 82 31.74 5.77 18.22
CA ASP A 82 30.84 5.46 19.32
C ASP A 82 30.58 6.74 20.12
N ARG A 83 29.32 7.19 20.14
CA ARG A 83 28.94 8.46 20.79
C ARG A 83 29.04 8.42 22.31
N GLN A 84 29.00 7.23 22.92
CA GLN A 84 29.09 7.07 24.38
C GLN A 84 30.54 6.87 24.83
N LYS A 85 31.26 5.98 24.15
CA LYS A 85 32.64 5.61 24.52
C LYS A 85 33.69 6.54 23.90
N LEU A 86 33.31 7.36 22.92
CA LEU A 86 34.21 8.21 22.15
C LEU A 86 35.34 7.42 21.49
N THR A 87 35.02 6.20 21.05
CA THR A 87 35.98 5.28 20.39
C THR A 87 35.60 5.08 18.93
N LEU A 88 36.61 4.81 18.10
CA LEU A 88 36.43 4.49 16.69
C LEU A 88 35.84 3.09 16.51
N LYS A 89 34.83 2.97 15.64
CA LYS A 89 34.30 1.72 15.11
C LYS A 89 34.60 1.67 13.61
N GLU A 90 35.52 0.80 13.22
CA GLU A 90 35.86 0.55 11.82
C GLU A 90 34.85 -0.41 11.22
N ILE A 91 34.20 -0.02 10.13
CA ILE A 91 33.06 -0.73 9.55
C ILE A 91 33.47 -1.29 8.19
N HIS A 92 33.34 -2.61 8.03
CA HIS A 92 33.77 -3.32 6.83
C HIS A 92 32.65 -4.16 6.22
N ASN A 93 32.83 -4.53 4.94
CA ASN A 93 31.93 -5.37 4.16
C ASN A 93 30.50 -4.79 4.01
N CYS A 94 30.40 -3.46 3.98
CA CYS A 94 29.15 -2.73 3.80
C CYS A 94 29.13 -1.98 2.46
N GLN A 95 27.99 -2.00 1.78
CA GLN A 95 27.71 -1.23 0.58
C GLN A 95 26.40 -0.45 0.75
N TYR A 96 26.29 0.67 0.04
CA TYR A 96 25.07 1.48 0.01
C TYR A 96 24.45 1.47 -1.37
N VAL A 97 23.13 1.34 -1.39
CA VAL A 97 22.28 1.61 -2.54
C VAL A 97 21.22 2.58 -2.04
N SER A 98 20.91 3.64 -2.78
CA SER A 98 19.89 4.60 -2.38
C SER A 98 18.90 4.88 -3.50
N ALA A 99 17.68 5.21 -3.09
CA ALA A 99 16.63 5.74 -3.96
C ALA A 99 16.15 7.09 -3.41
N MET A 100 15.61 7.92 -4.30
CA MET A 100 14.97 9.18 -3.92
C MET A 100 13.78 9.46 -4.82
N ASN A 101 12.80 10.17 -4.29
CA ASN A 101 11.68 10.65 -5.07
C ASN A 101 11.90 12.12 -5.48
N PRO A 102 12.11 12.44 -6.77
CA PRO A 102 12.38 13.81 -7.20
C PRO A 102 11.18 14.75 -7.09
N THR A 103 9.98 14.27 -6.74
CA THR A 103 8.77 15.09 -6.56
C THR A 103 8.39 15.33 -5.09
N ALA A 104 9.10 14.71 -4.15
CA ALA A 104 8.81 14.82 -2.71
C ALA A 104 10.10 14.98 -1.89
N GLY A 105 10.06 15.73 -0.79
CA GLY A 105 11.20 15.97 0.11
C GLY A 105 11.90 17.32 -0.12
N SER A 106 13.12 17.47 0.38
CA SER A 106 13.90 18.73 0.30
C SER A 106 14.56 18.95 -1.07
N PHE A 107 14.34 18.04 -2.03
CA PHE A 107 14.90 17.97 -3.38
C PHE A 107 16.43 18.04 -3.49
N THR A 108 17.15 18.12 -2.37
CA THR A 108 18.58 18.41 -2.34
C THR A 108 19.33 17.34 -1.57
N ILE A 109 20.35 16.77 -2.20
CA ILE A 109 21.30 15.85 -1.59
C ILE A 109 22.62 16.61 -1.45
N ASP A 110 23.34 16.41 -0.34
CA ASP A 110 24.70 16.95 -0.20
C ASP A 110 25.56 16.49 -1.38
N THR A 111 26.06 17.44 -2.17
CA THR A 111 26.89 17.17 -3.36
C THR A 111 28.17 16.41 -3.01
N ARG A 112 28.69 16.60 -1.80
CA ARG A 112 29.86 15.87 -1.28
C ARG A 112 29.53 14.43 -0.94
N LEU A 113 28.27 14.12 -0.62
CA LEU A 113 27.83 12.73 -0.47
C LEU A 113 27.56 12.11 -1.84
N GLN A 114 26.88 12.85 -2.73
CA GLN A 114 26.53 12.39 -4.07
C GLN A 114 27.75 11.93 -4.89
N ARG A 115 28.93 12.53 -4.68
CA ARG A 115 30.19 12.09 -5.33
C ARG A 115 30.56 10.62 -5.12
N HIS A 116 30.04 9.97 -4.07
CA HIS A 116 30.29 8.57 -3.77
C HIS A 116 29.31 7.61 -4.45
N PHE A 117 28.28 8.14 -5.12
CA PHE A 117 27.24 7.37 -5.77
C PHE A 117 27.32 7.51 -7.29
N ALA A 118 27.10 6.41 -8.00
CA ALA A 118 26.69 6.46 -9.39
C ALA A 118 25.18 6.70 -9.45
N VAL A 119 24.75 7.76 -10.14
CA VAL A 119 23.35 8.17 -10.19
C VAL A 119 22.73 7.68 -11.49
N PHE A 120 21.63 6.94 -11.36
CA PHE A 120 20.84 6.45 -12.49
C PHE A 120 19.43 7.04 -12.40
N ALA A 121 18.95 7.63 -13.49
CA ALA A 121 17.56 8.06 -13.59
C ALA A 121 16.71 6.86 -14.04
N VAL A 122 15.79 6.42 -13.17
CA VAL A 122 14.82 5.37 -13.50
C VAL A 122 13.54 6.04 -13.98
N SER A 123 13.34 6.07 -15.29
CA SER A 123 12.12 6.60 -15.91
C SER A 123 10.96 5.62 -15.75
N PHE A 124 9.74 6.14 -15.82
CA PHE A 124 8.55 5.29 -15.89
C PHE A 124 8.61 4.36 -17.11
N PRO A 125 8.19 3.09 -16.98
CA PRO A 125 8.13 2.17 -18.09
C PRO A 125 7.13 2.66 -19.16
N GLY A 126 7.43 2.36 -20.42
CA GLY A 126 6.52 2.64 -21.52
C GLY A 126 5.23 1.82 -21.45
N ILE A 127 4.21 2.24 -22.19
CA ILE A 127 2.88 1.61 -22.19
C ILE A 127 2.96 0.13 -22.58
N GLU A 128 3.77 -0.22 -23.58
CA GLU A 128 3.94 -1.62 -24.04
C GLU A 128 4.56 -2.51 -22.95
N ALA A 129 5.51 -1.98 -22.19
CA ALA A 129 6.12 -2.70 -21.07
C ALA A 129 5.10 -2.91 -19.95
N LEU A 130 4.29 -1.89 -19.63
CA LEU A 130 3.20 -2.01 -18.66
C LEU A 130 2.15 -3.03 -19.10
N GLU A 131 1.74 -3.01 -20.37
CA GLU A 131 0.81 -3.98 -20.93
C GLU A 131 1.38 -5.39 -20.78
N THR A 132 2.64 -5.61 -21.14
CA THR A 132 3.32 -6.92 -21.00
C THR A 132 3.33 -7.41 -19.56
N ILE A 133 3.66 -6.53 -18.60
CA ILE A 133 3.72 -6.87 -17.17
C ILE A 133 2.35 -7.29 -16.65
N TYR A 134 1.31 -6.45 -16.86
CA TYR A 134 -0.01 -6.72 -16.31
C TYR A 134 -0.76 -7.84 -17.04
N VAL A 135 -0.54 -8.01 -18.35
CA VAL A 135 -1.03 -9.18 -19.09
C VAL A 135 -0.39 -10.45 -18.54
N GLY A 136 0.92 -10.45 -18.28
CA GLY A 136 1.61 -11.60 -17.68
C GLY A 136 1.02 -12.01 -16.32
N ILE A 137 0.85 -11.03 -15.43
CA ILE A 137 0.29 -11.24 -14.09
C ILE A 137 -1.14 -11.79 -14.17
N LEU A 138 -2.02 -11.15 -14.94
CA LEU A 138 -3.42 -11.55 -15.03
C LEU A 138 -3.60 -12.88 -15.77
N SER A 139 -2.81 -13.13 -16.83
CA SER A 139 -2.87 -14.40 -17.57
C SER A 139 -2.47 -15.57 -16.69
N GLN A 140 -1.44 -15.40 -15.86
CA GLN A 140 -0.99 -16.44 -14.94
C GLN A 140 -2.09 -16.79 -13.93
N HIS A 141 -2.76 -15.78 -13.35
CA HIS A 141 -3.88 -15.98 -12.44
C HIS A 141 -5.07 -16.67 -13.11
N LEU A 142 -5.47 -16.21 -14.29
CA LEU A 142 -6.61 -16.79 -15.00
C LEU A 142 -6.31 -18.20 -15.54
N ALA A 143 -5.05 -18.62 -15.60
CA ALA A 143 -4.68 -19.99 -15.91
C ALA A 143 -4.98 -20.97 -14.76
N GLU A 144 -5.23 -20.48 -13.53
CA GLU A 144 -5.55 -21.28 -12.33
C GLU A 144 -7.02 -21.76 -12.31
N GLY A 145 -7.49 -22.36 -13.41
CA GLY A 145 -8.79 -23.03 -13.48
C GLY A 145 -9.98 -22.15 -13.89
N PHE A 146 -9.75 -20.91 -14.36
CA PHE A 146 -10.83 -20.07 -14.90
C PHE A 146 -11.25 -20.50 -16.31
N PRO A 147 -12.50 -20.22 -16.72
CA PRO A 147 -12.97 -20.55 -18.07
C PRO A 147 -12.14 -19.89 -19.19
N GLN A 148 -11.93 -20.61 -20.29
CA GLN A 148 -11.19 -20.07 -21.46
C GLN A 148 -11.84 -18.82 -22.06
N THR A 149 -13.17 -18.68 -21.92
CA THR A 149 -13.91 -17.48 -22.34
C THR A 149 -13.47 -16.25 -21.58
N VAL A 150 -13.10 -16.38 -20.30
CA VAL A 150 -12.58 -15.30 -19.45
C VAL A 150 -11.14 -14.98 -19.80
N GLN A 151 -10.31 -16.01 -19.99
CA GLN A 151 -8.88 -15.84 -20.32
C GLN A 151 -8.64 -15.01 -21.59
N LYS A 152 -9.52 -15.11 -22.59
CA LYS A 152 -9.44 -14.32 -23.83
C LYS A 152 -9.57 -12.81 -23.62
N TYR A 153 -10.22 -12.36 -22.55
CA TYR A 153 -10.45 -10.94 -22.27
C TYR A 153 -9.30 -10.26 -21.52
N THR A 154 -8.25 -11.00 -21.15
CA THR A 154 -7.10 -10.49 -20.39
C THR A 154 -6.49 -9.25 -21.03
N SER A 155 -6.14 -9.32 -22.31
CA SER A 155 -5.49 -8.20 -23.01
C SER A 155 -6.39 -6.98 -23.12
N SER A 156 -7.69 -7.18 -23.39
CA SER A 156 -8.67 -6.10 -23.48
C SER A 156 -8.87 -5.41 -22.13
N LEU A 157 -8.94 -6.18 -21.03
CA LEU A 157 -9.05 -5.64 -19.68
C LEU A 157 -7.81 -4.81 -19.31
N VAL A 158 -6.61 -5.33 -19.58
CA VAL A 158 -5.35 -4.61 -19.26
C VAL A 158 -5.25 -3.31 -20.04
N ARG A 159 -5.56 -3.32 -21.34
CA ARG A 159 -5.61 -2.09 -22.16
C ARG A 159 -6.62 -1.08 -21.63
N GLY A 160 -7.82 -1.54 -21.27
CA GLY A 160 -8.84 -0.70 -20.66
C GLY A 160 -8.39 -0.11 -19.31
N ALA A 161 -7.71 -0.90 -18.48
CA ALA A 161 -7.16 -0.45 -17.20
C ALA A 161 -6.06 0.60 -17.36
N LEU A 162 -5.17 0.43 -18.33
CA LEU A 162 -4.12 1.40 -18.65
C LEU A 162 -4.69 2.71 -19.19
N GLU A 163 -5.69 2.64 -20.09
CA GLU A 163 -6.34 3.84 -20.61
C GLU A 163 -7.15 4.56 -19.54
N LEU A 164 -7.87 3.84 -18.67
CA LEU A 164 -8.57 4.45 -17.54
C LEU A 164 -7.59 5.14 -16.58
N HIS A 165 -6.50 4.46 -16.21
CA HIS A 165 -5.46 5.03 -15.36
C HIS A 165 -4.89 6.33 -15.96
N ARG A 166 -4.52 6.30 -17.24
CA ARG A 166 -4.00 7.47 -17.96
C ARG A 166 -4.98 8.65 -17.93
N ARG A 167 -6.27 8.41 -18.16
CA ARG A 167 -7.31 9.45 -18.10
C ARG A 167 -7.44 10.02 -16.69
N ILE A 168 -7.45 9.17 -15.67
CA ILE A 168 -7.60 9.59 -14.28
C ILE A 168 -6.44 10.49 -13.85
N THR A 169 -5.20 10.11 -14.16
CA THR A 169 -4.02 10.90 -13.82
C THR A 169 -4.01 12.28 -14.47
N VAL A 170 -4.63 12.43 -15.65
CA VAL A 170 -4.73 13.74 -16.35
C VAL A 170 -5.94 14.55 -15.90
N SER A 171 -7.07 13.90 -15.60
CA SER A 171 -8.32 14.58 -15.24
C SER A 171 -8.34 15.02 -13.77
N PHE A 172 -7.75 14.24 -12.86
CA PHE A 172 -7.80 14.48 -11.43
C PHE A 172 -6.42 14.85 -10.90
N LEU A 173 -6.03 16.11 -11.11
CA LEU A 173 -4.76 16.65 -10.66
C LEU A 173 -4.84 17.15 -9.20
N PRO A 174 -3.73 17.06 -8.45
CA PRO A 174 -3.69 17.59 -7.09
C PRO A 174 -3.82 19.12 -7.12
N THR A 175 -4.64 19.65 -6.22
CA THR A 175 -4.79 21.10 -5.98
C THR A 175 -4.48 21.42 -4.52
N ALA A 176 -4.44 22.71 -4.15
CA ALA A 176 -4.25 23.12 -2.75
C ALA A 176 -5.31 22.52 -1.80
N ILE A 177 -6.54 22.31 -2.29
CA ILE A 177 -7.64 21.71 -1.53
C ILE A 177 -7.63 20.19 -1.66
N LYS A 178 -7.33 19.67 -2.86
CA LYS A 178 -7.36 18.25 -3.22
C LYS A 178 -5.96 17.68 -3.39
N PHE A 179 -5.07 17.96 -2.44
CA PHE A 179 -3.64 17.57 -2.53
C PHE A 179 -3.43 16.04 -2.54
N HIS A 180 -4.42 15.29 -2.07
CA HIS A 180 -4.41 13.82 -2.03
C HIS A 180 -4.83 13.16 -3.35
N TYR A 181 -5.21 13.94 -4.38
CA TYR A 181 -5.51 13.44 -5.72
C TYR A 181 -4.20 13.10 -6.46
N ILE A 182 -3.51 12.09 -5.95
CA ILE A 182 -2.26 11.57 -6.48
C ILE A 182 -2.52 10.13 -6.92
N PHE A 183 -2.41 9.92 -8.22
CA PHE A 183 -2.62 8.62 -8.86
C PHE A 183 -1.33 8.16 -9.53
N ASN A 184 -0.84 6.99 -9.13
CA ASN A 184 0.41 6.41 -9.63
C ASN A 184 0.24 4.91 -9.93
N LEU A 185 1.31 4.27 -10.42
CA LEU A 185 1.26 2.85 -10.80
C LEU A 185 0.91 1.89 -9.65
N ARG A 186 1.08 2.30 -8.38
CA ARG A 186 0.63 1.53 -7.22
C ARG A 186 -0.89 1.41 -7.20
N ASP A 187 -1.61 2.46 -7.60
CA ASP A 187 -3.07 2.40 -7.68
C ASP A 187 -3.51 1.38 -8.74
N LEU A 188 -2.88 1.41 -9.92
CA LEU A 188 -3.14 0.40 -10.94
C LEU A 188 -2.78 -1.01 -10.44
N SER A 189 -1.65 -1.17 -9.75
CA SER A 189 -1.25 -2.44 -9.13
C SER A 189 -2.27 -2.93 -8.11
N ASN A 190 -2.84 -2.04 -7.29
CA ASN A 190 -3.86 -2.38 -6.30
C ASN A 190 -5.15 -2.90 -6.92
N ILE A 191 -5.51 -2.43 -8.12
CA ILE A 191 -6.67 -2.96 -8.88
C ILE A 191 -6.40 -4.42 -9.24
N PHE A 192 -5.26 -4.70 -9.87
CA PHE A 192 -4.91 -6.07 -10.25
C PHE A 192 -4.74 -6.95 -9.03
N GLN A 193 -4.04 -6.50 -7.99
CA GLN A 193 -3.86 -7.24 -6.74
C GLN A 193 -5.21 -7.66 -6.13
N ALA A 194 -6.23 -6.82 -6.20
CA ALA A 194 -7.56 -7.16 -5.70
C ALA A 194 -8.32 -8.11 -6.64
N ILE A 195 -8.17 -7.97 -7.96
CA ILE A 195 -8.69 -8.97 -8.92
C ILE A 195 -8.10 -10.36 -8.64
N LEU A 196 -6.82 -10.44 -8.22
CA LEU A 196 -6.16 -11.69 -7.86
C LEU A 196 -6.76 -12.38 -6.63
N PHE A 197 -7.58 -11.72 -5.81
CA PHE A 197 -8.30 -12.39 -4.72
C PHE A 197 -9.50 -13.22 -5.19
N ALA A 198 -10.03 -12.92 -6.37
CA ALA A 198 -11.15 -13.68 -6.92
C ALA A 198 -10.68 -15.05 -7.39
N LYS A 199 -11.45 -16.08 -7.03
CA LYS A 199 -11.23 -17.49 -7.41
C LYS A 199 -12.17 -17.88 -8.58
N PRO A 200 -11.99 -19.06 -9.21
CA PRO A 200 -12.80 -19.48 -10.37
C PRO A 200 -14.31 -19.58 -10.10
N ASP A 201 -14.71 -19.77 -8.85
CA ASP A 201 -16.11 -19.75 -8.40
C ASP A 201 -16.75 -18.36 -8.46
N ALA A 202 -15.95 -17.30 -8.30
CA ALA A 202 -16.38 -15.90 -8.38
C ALA A 202 -16.57 -15.42 -9.84
N ILE A 203 -15.76 -15.95 -10.78
CA ILE A 203 -15.71 -15.48 -12.16
C ILE A 203 -16.06 -16.62 -13.12
N LYS A 204 -17.35 -16.74 -13.43
CA LYS A 204 -17.88 -17.80 -14.32
C LYS A 204 -17.95 -17.34 -15.76
N THR A 205 -18.14 -16.05 -15.98
CA THR A 205 -18.31 -15.43 -17.29
C THR A 205 -17.40 -14.21 -17.45
N HIS A 206 -17.21 -13.76 -18.69
CA HIS A 206 -16.44 -12.55 -18.96
C HIS A 206 -17.14 -11.30 -18.38
N HIS A 207 -18.47 -11.29 -18.27
CA HIS A 207 -19.23 -10.22 -17.61
C HIS A 207 -18.89 -10.11 -16.11
N ASP A 208 -18.66 -11.24 -15.42
CA ASP A 208 -18.26 -11.24 -14.01
C ASP A 208 -16.89 -10.57 -13.83
N LEU A 209 -15.95 -10.89 -14.73
CA LEU A 209 -14.61 -10.27 -14.75
C LEU A 209 -14.70 -8.75 -14.97
N ILE A 210 -15.55 -8.30 -15.90
CA ILE A 210 -15.79 -6.88 -16.16
C ILE A 210 -16.39 -6.21 -14.93
N ARG A 211 -17.42 -6.81 -14.30
CA ARG A 211 -18.06 -6.26 -13.09
C ARG A 211 -17.08 -6.16 -11.93
N LEU A 212 -16.23 -7.16 -11.74
CA LEU A 212 -15.15 -7.15 -10.75
C LEU A 212 -14.16 -6.01 -11.02
N TYR A 213 -13.68 -5.87 -12.26
CA TYR A 213 -12.79 -4.75 -12.63
C TYR A 213 -13.43 -3.37 -12.40
N LEU A 214 -14.72 -3.22 -12.73
CA LEU A 214 -15.47 -1.99 -12.47
C LEU A 214 -15.59 -1.70 -10.97
N HIS A 215 -15.82 -2.73 -10.16
CA HIS A 215 -15.82 -2.59 -8.70
C HIS A 215 -14.45 -2.13 -8.21
N GLU A 216 -13.37 -2.82 -8.59
CA GLU A 216 -12.01 -2.53 -8.12
C GLU A 216 -11.52 -1.15 -8.53
N SER A 217 -11.76 -0.74 -9.78
CA SER A 217 -11.40 0.60 -10.23
C SER A 217 -12.20 1.68 -9.50
N GLU A 218 -13.46 1.44 -9.14
CA GLU A 218 -14.25 2.33 -8.28
C GLU A 218 -13.64 2.40 -6.86
N ARG A 219 -13.27 1.27 -6.26
CA ARG A 219 -12.66 1.23 -4.92
C ARG A 219 -11.30 1.92 -4.86
N VAL A 220 -10.47 1.79 -5.89
CA VAL A 220 -9.12 2.36 -5.89
C VAL A 220 -9.13 3.86 -6.21
N TYR A 221 -9.92 4.28 -7.19
CA TYR A 221 -9.91 5.66 -7.66
C TYR A 221 -11.00 6.51 -7.03
N CYS A 222 -12.25 6.05 -7.06
CA CYS A 222 -13.39 6.84 -6.63
C CYS A 222 -13.41 7.08 -5.13
N ASP A 223 -12.89 6.15 -4.32
CA ASP A 223 -12.84 6.32 -2.86
C ASP A 223 -11.86 7.41 -2.40
N LYS A 224 -10.97 7.89 -3.28
CA LYS A 224 -10.14 9.07 -3.03
C LYS A 224 -10.82 10.39 -3.38
N LEU A 225 -11.94 10.35 -4.11
CA LEU A 225 -12.64 11.54 -4.57
C LEU A 225 -13.58 12.05 -3.49
N VAL A 226 -13.63 13.38 -3.32
CA VAL A 226 -14.42 14.03 -2.28
C VAL A 226 -15.72 14.61 -2.82
N ASP A 227 -15.64 15.29 -3.98
CA ASP A 227 -16.77 16.01 -4.52
C ASP A 227 -17.66 15.11 -5.37
N ARG A 228 -18.98 15.28 -5.25
CA ARG A 228 -19.96 14.54 -6.05
C ARG A 228 -19.77 14.77 -7.56
N THR A 229 -19.36 15.96 -7.96
CA THR A 229 -19.03 16.28 -9.36
C THR A 229 -17.87 15.44 -9.89
N ASP A 230 -16.84 15.21 -9.07
CA ASP A 230 -15.68 14.41 -9.43
C ASP A 230 -16.06 12.93 -9.51
N ILE A 231 -16.88 12.45 -8.57
CA ILE A 231 -17.43 11.09 -8.55
C ILE A 231 -18.28 10.83 -9.81
N ASP A 232 -19.14 11.79 -10.20
CA ASP A 232 -19.95 11.69 -11.40
C ASP A 232 -19.08 11.71 -12.67
N MET A 233 -18.03 12.53 -12.71
CA MET A 233 -17.06 12.57 -13.80
C MET A 233 -16.30 11.24 -13.92
N PHE A 234 -15.81 10.70 -12.80
CA PHE A 234 -15.15 9.40 -12.76
C PHE A 234 -16.08 8.29 -13.28
N THR A 235 -17.32 8.27 -12.82
CA THR A 235 -18.32 7.27 -13.24
C THR A 235 -18.58 7.32 -14.74
N LYS A 236 -18.61 8.52 -15.33
CA LYS A 236 -18.73 8.71 -16.79
C LYS A 236 -17.49 8.20 -17.51
N LEU A 237 -16.29 8.57 -17.07
CA LEU A 237 -15.02 8.12 -17.64
C LEU A 237 -14.87 6.60 -17.60
N GLN A 238 -15.20 5.98 -16.47
CA GLN A 238 -15.16 4.52 -16.30
C GLN A 238 -16.11 3.83 -17.29
N ARG A 239 -17.35 4.34 -17.43
CA ARG A 239 -18.31 3.83 -18.42
C ARG A 239 -17.80 3.94 -19.85
N GLU A 240 -17.26 5.10 -20.23
CA GLU A 240 -16.73 5.32 -21.58
C GLU A 240 -15.58 4.38 -21.91
N VAL A 241 -14.64 4.19 -20.98
CA VAL A 241 -13.50 3.29 -21.18
C VAL A 241 -13.97 1.84 -21.25
N ALA A 242 -14.90 1.42 -20.39
CA ALA A 242 -15.46 0.07 -20.43
C ALA A 242 -16.12 -0.23 -21.79
N LYS A 243 -16.95 0.68 -22.31
CA LYS A 243 -17.61 0.52 -23.62
C LYS A 243 -16.62 0.45 -24.79
N LYS A 244 -15.48 1.11 -24.68
CA LYS A 244 -14.44 1.10 -25.73
C LYS A 244 -13.51 -0.10 -25.66
N SER A 245 -13.32 -0.66 -24.47
CA SER A 245 -12.32 -1.71 -24.23
C SER A 245 -12.91 -3.11 -24.33
N PHE A 246 -14.21 -3.26 -24.10
CA PHE A 246 -14.91 -4.55 -24.13
C PHE A 246 -15.92 -4.54 -25.27
N ASP A 247 -15.67 -5.36 -26.29
CA ASP A 247 -16.64 -5.65 -27.35
C ASP A 247 -17.87 -6.34 -26.74
N GLU A 248 -19.08 -5.93 -27.13
CA GLU A 248 -20.37 -6.50 -26.68
C GLU A 248 -20.63 -6.43 -25.15
N ILE A 249 -20.35 -5.28 -24.53
CA ILE A 249 -20.75 -5.07 -23.13
C ILE A 249 -22.28 -5.03 -22.98
N ASP A 250 -22.83 -5.98 -22.22
CA ASP A 250 -24.20 -5.88 -21.69
C ASP A 250 -24.21 -4.78 -20.62
N GLU A 251 -24.65 -3.58 -21.02
CA GLU A 251 -24.67 -2.41 -20.14
C GLU A 251 -25.57 -2.60 -18.92
N ASP A 252 -26.72 -3.25 -19.11
CA ASP A 252 -27.70 -3.45 -18.05
C ASP A 252 -27.13 -4.36 -16.97
N ASN A 253 -26.41 -5.42 -17.36
CA ASN A 253 -25.73 -6.29 -16.41
C ASN A 253 -24.46 -5.67 -15.85
N ALA A 254 -23.59 -5.08 -16.67
CA ALA A 254 -22.29 -4.55 -16.23
C ALA A 254 -22.44 -3.41 -15.21
N PHE A 255 -23.45 -2.54 -15.37
CA PHE A 255 -23.66 -1.38 -14.50
C PHE A 255 -24.78 -1.54 -13.47
N LYS A 256 -25.37 -2.75 -13.34
CA LYS A 256 -26.37 -3.06 -12.30
C LYS A 256 -25.80 -2.81 -10.91
N LYS A 257 -26.53 -2.06 -10.08
CA LYS A 257 -26.23 -1.81 -8.66
C LYS A 257 -27.03 -2.78 -7.75
N PRO A 258 -26.49 -3.17 -6.58
CA PRO A 258 -25.14 -2.87 -6.10
C PRO A 258 -24.06 -3.61 -6.90
N ASN A 259 -22.86 -3.01 -6.98
CA ASN A 259 -21.67 -3.68 -7.49
C ASN A 259 -20.63 -3.67 -6.36
N LEU A 260 -20.74 -4.66 -5.47
CA LEU A 260 -19.94 -4.80 -4.26
C LEU A 260 -19.34 -6.20 -4.20
N TYR A 261 -18.06 -6.26 -3.87
CA TYR A 261 -17.35 -7.49 -3.55
C TYR A 261 -16.82 -7.40 -2.12
N CYS A 262 -16.85 -8.52 -1.40
CA CYS A 262 -16.25 -8.63 -0.08
C CYS A 262 -15.80 -10.07 0.19
N HIS A 263 -15.01 -10.27 1.24
CA HIS A 263 -14.47 -11.59 1.60
C HIS A 263 -15.45 -12.44 2.41
N PHE A 264 -16.59 -11.91 2.83
CA PHE A 264 -17.54 -12.60 3.72
C PHE A 264 -18.92 -12.81 3.08
N ALA A 265 -19.02 -12.67 1.75
CA ALA A 265 -20.31 -12.77 1.04
C ALA A 265 -20.99 -14.14 1.18
N LEU A 266 -20.23 -15.20 1.51
CA LEU A 266 -20.75 -16.55 1.75
C LEU A 266 -20.80 -16.91 3.25
N GLY A 267 -20.55 -15.95 4.14
CA GLY A 267 -20.47 -16.15 5.58
C GLY A 267 -19.16 -15.64 6.17
N VAL A 268 -19.18 -15.40 7.49
CA VAL A 268 -18.00 -15.00 8.27
C VAL A 268 -17.18 -16.24 8.65
N GLY A 269 -15.85 -16.18 8.49
CA GLY A 269 -14.91 -17.23 8.92
C GLY A 269 -14.19 -17.98 7.79
N ASP A 270 -14.74 -18.05 6.58
CA ASP A 270 -14.05 -18.59 5.39
C ASP A 270 -13.93 -17.50 4.32
N PRO A 271 -12.84 -16.71 4.31
CA PRO A 271 -12.73 -15.53 3.47
C PRO A 271 -12.69 -15.90 1.98
N LYS A 272 -13.76 -15.56 1.27
CA LYS A 272 -13.92 -15.74 -0.18
C LYS A 272 -14.36 -14.45 -0.83
N TYR A 273 -13.54 -13.96 -1.74
CA TYR A 273 -13.81 -12.71 -2.45
C TYR A 273 -14.89 -12.91 -3.53
N MET A 274 -16.11 -12.50 -3.22
CA MET A 274 -17.31 -12.83 -4.00
C MET A 274 -18.24 -11.61 -4.13
N PRO A 275 -19.07 -11.55 -5.19
CA PRO A 275 -20.05 -10.48 -5.35
C PRO A 275 -21.19 -10.60 -4.34
N ILE A 276 -21.73 -9.45 -3.94
CA ILE A 276 -22.95 -9.35 -3.15
C ILE A 276 -24.15 -9.19 -4.09
N ASP A 277 -25.13 -10.10 -3.96
CA ASP A 277 -26.31 -10.13 -4.83
C ASP A 277 -27.27 -8.95 -4.60
N ASN A 278 -27.55 -8.63 -3.33
CA ASN A 278 -28.50 -7.60 -2.95
C ASN A 278 -28.23 -7.06 -1.53
N TRP A 279 -28.79 -5.88 -1.25
CA TRP A 279 -28.62 -5.20 0.04
C TRP A 279 -29.20 -5.98 1.22
N THR A 280 -30.31 -6.69 1.03
CA THR A 280 -30.95 -7.48 2.10
C THR A 280 -30.05 -8.61 2.57
N HIS A 281 -29.36 -9.28 1.63
CA HIS A 281 -28.37 -10.31 1.94
C HIS A 281 -27.20 -9.73 2.74
N LEU A 282 -26.62 -8.61 2.27
CA LEU A 282 -25.53 -7.94 2.97
C LEU A 282 -25.93 -7.47 4.39
N GLN A 283 -27.12 -6.90 4.52
CA GLN A 283 -27.65 -6.45 5.80
C GLN A 283 -27.80 -7.61 6.78
N LYS A 284 -28.30 -8.76 6.33
CA LYS A 284 -28.39 -9.97 7.15
C LYS A 284 -27.02 -10.43 7.62
N LEU A 285 -26.07 -10.60 6.70
CA LEU A 285 -24.70 -11.04 7.03
C LEU A 285 -24.02 -10.13 8.05
N LEU A 286 -24.20 -8.81 7.91
CA LEU A 286 -23.59 -7.84 8.80
C LEU A 286 -24.30 -7.73 10.16
N ASN A 287 -25.62 -7.94 10.21
CA ASN A 287 -26.35 -8.04 11.49
C ASN A 287 -25.91 -9.29 12.26
N ASP A 288 -25.84 -10.45 11.58
CA ASP A 288 -25.38 -11.70 12.19
C ASP A 288 -23.94 -11.54 12.73
N ALA A 289 -23.06 -10.85 11.99
CA ALA A 289 -21.70 -10.53 12.43
C ALA A 289 -21.67 -9.54 13.61
N LEU A 290 -22.58 -8.56 13.62
CA LEU A 290 -22.69 -7.57 14.71
C LEU A 290 -23.18 -8.23 16.01
N ASP A 291 -24.16 -9.13 15.91
CA ASP A 291 -24.67 -9.88 17.04
C ASP A 291 -23.58 -10.77 17.65
N ALA A 292 -22.86 -11.53 16.81
CA ALA A 292 -21.72 -12.33 17.24
C ALA A 292 -20.61 -11.49 17.92
N TYR A 293 -20.34 -10.29 17.40
CA TYR A 293 -19.40 -9.36 18.03
C TYR A 293 -19.89 -8.92 19.41
N ASN A 294 -21.17 -8.57 19.54
CA ASN A 294 -21.80 -8.07 20.76
C ASN A 294 -21.92 -9.12 21.87
N GLU A 295 -21.92 -10.41 21.52
CA GLU A 295 -21.86 -11.50 22.50
C GLU A 295 -20.51 -11.58 23.22
N LEU A 296 -19.41 -11.25 22.51
CA LEU A 296 -18.04 -11.40 23.01
C LEU A 296 -17.43 -10.08 23.51
N ASN A 297 -17.95 -8.94 23.03
CA ASN A 297 -17.37 -7.62 23.26
C ASN A 297 -18.41 -6.63 23.79
N ALA A 298 -17.95 -5.44 24.18
CA ALA A 298 -18.83 -4.34 24.54
C ALA A 298 -19.81 -4.01 23.39
N GLN A 299 -21.09 -3.91 23.73
CA GLN A 299 -22.17 -3.77 22.75
C GLN A 299 -22.00 -2.54 21.85
N MET A 300 -22.01 -2.78 20.54
CA MET A 300 -22.06 -1.76 19.49
C MET A 300 -23.47 -1.66 18.92
N ASN A 301 -24.18 -0.59 19.26
CA ASN A 301 -25.51 -0.31 18.72
C ASN A 301 -25.40 0.40 17.37
N LEU A 302 -25.08 -0.36 16.31
CA LEU A 302 -24.97 0.17 14.95
C LEU A 302 -26.26 -0.03 14.18
N VAL A 303 -26.70 1.02 13.49
CA VAL A 303 -27.76 0.92 12.48
C VAL A 303 -27.10 0.79 11.12
N LEU A 304 -27.30 -0.35 10.47
CA LEU A 304 -26.67 -0.69 9.18
C LEU A 304 -27.53 -0.21 8.00
N PHE A 305 -27.33 1.04 7.60
CA PHE A 305 -27.83 1.60 6.33
C PHE A 305 -26.82 1.38 5.19
N GLU A 306 -27.23 1.61 3.94
CA GLU A 306 -26.44 1.29 2.73
C GLU A 306 -25.00 1.82 2.76
N ASP A 307 -24.80 3.07 3.15
CA ASP A 307 -23.46 3.67 3.24
C ASP A 307 -22.60 2.98 4.32
N ALA A 308 -23.17 2.70 5.50
CA ALA A 308 -22.47 2.02 6.59
C ALA A 308 -22.02 0.61 6.16
N MET A 309 -22.91 -0.14 5.51
CA MET A 309 -22.60 -1.47 4.96
C MET A 309 -21.51 -1.39 3.90
N THR A 310 -21.60 -0.41 3.00
CA THR A 310 -20.60 -0.18 1.95
C THR A 310 -19.24 0.15 2.56
N HIS A 311 -19.19 0.98 3.60
CA HIS A 311 -17.94 1.30 4.31
C HIS A 311 -17.33 0.09 4.99
N ILE A 312 -18.13 -0.80 5.58
CA ILE A 312 -17.62 -2.06 6.15
C ILE A 312 -16.98 -2.92 5.05
N CYS A 313 -17.64 -3.07 3.89
CA CYS A 313 -17.05 -3.81 2.75
C CYS A 313 -15.72 -3.19 2.29
N ARG A 314 -15.63 -1.85 2.21
CA ARG A 314 -14.38 -1.16 1.85
C ARG A 314 -13.27 -1.44 2.86
N ILE A 315 -13.58 -1.36 4.15
CA ILE A 315 -12.58 -1.59 5.21
C ILE A 315 -12.14 -3.05 5.18
N ASN A 316 -13.06 -4.01 5.13
CA ASN A 316 -12.75 -5.44 5.04
C ASN A 316 -11.85 -5.74 3.82
N ARG A 317 -12.19 -5.22 2.63
CA ARG A 317 -11.35 -5.36 1.43
C ARG A 317 -9.92 -4.85 1.64
N ILE A 318 -9.73 -3.75 2.39
CA ILE A 318 -8.39 -3.23 2.68
C ILE A 318 -7.67 -4.11 3.72
N LEU A 319 -8.37 -4.58 4.74
CA LEU A 319 -7.78 -5.39 5.82
C LEU A 319 -7.31 -6.77 5.34
N GLU A 320 -8.01 -7.37 4.38
CA GLU A 320 -7.66 -8.65 3.77
C GLU A 320 -6.46 -8.55 2.81
N ALA A 321 -6.10 -7.33 2.39
CA ALA A 321 -4.93 -7.13 1.57
C ALA A 321 -3.64 -7.21 2.40
N PRO A 322 -2.58 -7.88 1.92
CA PRO A 322 -1.33 -7.97 2.65
C PRO A 322 -0.73 -6.57 2.82
N ARG A 323 -0.40 -6.22 4.08
CA ARG A 323 0.06 -4.87 4.47
C ARG A 323 -0.95 -3.77 4.13
N GLY A 324 -2.25 -4.09 4.11
CA GLY A 324 -3.31 -3.14 3.89
C GLY A 324 -3.43 -2.10 5.01
N ASN A 325 -3.58 -0.84 4.62
CA ASN A 325 -3.75 0.28 5.54
C ASN A 325 -4.89 1.19 5.06
N ALA A 326 -5.83 1.47 5.97
CA ALA A 326 -6.99 2.32 5.68
C ALA A 326 -6.88 3.64 6.46
N LEU A 327 -6.98 4.77 5.74
CA LEU A 327 -7.15 6.09 6.34
C LEU A 327 -8.63 6.48 6.27
N LEU A 328 -9.32 6.45 7.42
CA LEU A 328 -10.75 6.76 7.49
C LEU A 328 -10.96 8.25 7.77
N ILE A 329 -11.37 9.00 6.75
CA ILE A 329 -11.61 10.45 6.82
C ILE A 329 -13.11 10.71 6.92
N GLY A 330 -13.53 11.57 7.84
CA GLY A 330 -14.92 12.00 7.97
C GLY A 330 -15.19 12.72 9.27
N VAL A 331 -16.37 13.34 9.40
CA VAL A 331 -16.78 14.10 10.59
C VAL A 331 -16.85 13.24 11.86
N GLY A 332 -16.70 13.86 13.03
CA GLY A 332 -16.90 13.19 14.32
C GLY A 332 -18.31 12.59 14.42
N GLY A 333 -18.44 11.41 15.02
CA GLY A 333 -19.73 10.72 15.17
C GLY A 333 -20.18 9.87 13.97
N SER A 334 -19.45 9.86 12.85
CA SER A 334 -19.81 9.05 11.67
C SER A 334 -19.57 7.52 11.81
N GLY A 335 -19.32 7.02 13.02
CA GLY A 335 -19.16 5.58 13.28
C GLY A 335 -17.84 4.95 12.84
N LYS A 336 -16.84 5.70 12.36
CA LYS A 336 -15.57 5.16 11.82
C LYS A 336 -14.90 4.09 12.68
N GLN A 337 -14.78 4.34 13.99
CA GLN A 337 -14.18 3.36 14.91
C GLN A 337 -15.01 2.09 15.01
N SER A 338 -16.33 2.21 15.15
CA SER A 338 -17.21 1.04 15.28
C SER A 338 -17.27 0.23 14.00
N LEU A 339 -17.33 0.88 12.83
CA LEU A 339 -17.29 0.20 11.53
C LEU A 339 -15.95 -0.49 11.31
N ALA A 340 -14.83 0.12 11.71
CA ALA A 340 -13.51 -0.49 11.63
C ALA A 340 -13.38 -1.71 12.54
N ARG A 341 -13.91 -1.65 13.78
CA ARG A 341 -13.92 -2.81 14.70
C ARG A 341 -14.75 -3.96 14.18
N LEU A 342 -15.94 -3.67 13.64
CA LEU A 342 -16.79 -4.70 13.04
C LEU A 342 -16.11 -5.34 11.82
N ALA A 343 -15.54 -4.54 10.92
CA ALA A 343 -14.79 -5.05 9.77
C ALA A 343 -13.58 -5.90 10.18
N ALA A 344 -12.83 -5.49 11.20
CA ALA A 344 -11.71 -6.27 11.75
C ALA A 344 -12.20 -7.59 12.35
N SER A 345 -13.31 -7.58 13.10
CA SER A 345 -13.92 -8.80 13.63
C SER A 345 -14.35 -9.77 12.53
N ILE A 346 -14.91 -9.28 11.42
CA ILE A 346 -15.27 -10.10 10.27
C ILE A 346 -14.03 -10.77 9.66
N SER A 347 -12.92 -10.01 9.58
CA SER A 347 -11.62 -10.52 9.14
C SER A 347 -10.87 -11.36 10.21
N SER A 348 -11.50 -11.66 11.35
CA SER A 348 -10.88 -12.37 12.48
C SER A 348 -9.57 -11.73 12.96
N LEU A 349 -9.48 -10.39 12.87
CA LEU A 349 -8.34 -9.61 13.32
C LEU A 349 -8.59 -9.07 14.73
N GLU A 350 -7.62 -9.25 15.61
CA GLU A 350 -7.64 -8.65 16.94
C GLU A 350 -7.38 -7.14 16.85
N VAL A 351 -8.27 -6.35 17.46
CA VAL A 351 -8.14 -4.90 17.49
C VAL A 351 -7.40 -4.47 18.75
N PHE A 352 -6.14 -4.09 18.57
CA PHE A 352 -5.39 -3.41 19.62
C PHE A 352 -5.61 -1.89 19.56
N GLN A 353 -6.01 -1.30 20.67
CA GLN A 353 -6.16 0.15 20.80
C GLN A 353 -5.40 0.67 22.03
N ILE A 354 -4.46 1.58 21.77
CA ILE A 354 -3.76 2.30 22.84
C ILE A 354 -4.73 3.15 23.63
N THR A 355 -4.70 2.99 24.96
CA THR A 355 -5.52 3.80 25.89
C THR A 355 -4.67 4.91 26.49
N LEU A 356 -4.92 6.14 26.05
CA LEU A 356 -4.18 7.30 26.55
C LEU A 356 -4.57 7.60 28.00
N ARG A 357 -3.56 7.73 28.86
CA ARG A 357 -3.70 8.16 30.26
C ARG A 357 -2.91 9.44 30.51
N LYS A 358 -3.25 10.18 31.59
CA LYS A 358 -2.45 11.35 31.99
C LYS A 358 -1.02 10.90 32.28
N GLY A 359 -0.05 11.48 31.57
CA GLY A 359 1.37 11.11 31.68
C GLY A 359 1.85 10.03 30.70
N TYR A 360 1.00 9.59 29.76
CA TYR A 360 1.41 8.68 28.69
C TYR A 360 2.58 9.26 27.88
N ASN A 361 3.66 8.49 27.73
CA ASN A 361 4.89 8.93 27.10
C ASN A 361 5.42 7.92 26.06
N ILE A 362 6.57 8.23 25.46
CA ILE A 362 7.16 7.43 24.38
C ILE A 362 7.57 6.02 24.86
N ASN A 363 7.95 5.85 26.13
CA ASN A 363 8.29 4.54 26.66
C ASN A 363 7.04 3.67 26.84
N ASP A 364 5.91 4.26 27.26
CA ASP A 364 4.63 3.55 27.28
C ASP A 364 4.28 3.08 25.86
N LEU A 365 4.41 3.95 24.86
CA LEU A 365 4.18 3.58 23.45
C LEU A 365 5.08 2.45 22.96
N LYS A 366 6.37 2.47 23.31
CA LYS A 366 7.29 1.38 22.95
C LYS A 366 6.93 0.07 23.63
N THR A 367 6.35 0.13 24.83
CA THR A 367 5.91 -1.06 25.58
C THR A 367 4.60 -1.61 25.02
N ASP A 368 3.70 -0.74 24.59
CA ASP A 368 2.42 -1.11 24.00
C ASP A 368 2.58 -1.70 22.58
N LEU A 369 3.64 -1.31 21.84
CA LEU A 369 3.91 -1.78 20.47
C LEU A 369 4.93 -2.92 20.37
N GLY A 370 5.73 -3.13 21.41
CA GLY A 370 6.82 -4.11 21.45
C GLY A 370 6.38 -5.41 22.10
#